data_AF-A0A8B8IEV8-F1
#
_entry.id   AF-A0A8B8IEV8-F1
#
_cell.length_a   1.000
_cell.length_b   1.000
_cell.length_c   1.000
_cell.angle_alpha   90.00
_cell.angle_beta   90.00
_cell.angle_gamma   90.00
#
_symmetry.space_group_name_H-M   'P 1'
#
loop_
_entity.id
_entity.type
_entity.pdbx_description
1 polymer ?
#
loop_
_entity_poly.entity_id
_entity_poly.type
_entity_poly.pdbx_seq_one_letter_code
_entity_poly.pdbx_strand_id
1 'polypeptide(L)'
;MEQGFIKANSSNLPRIDLLMLGGFFASNNDFCSAEFRNVKTSITSRPSYGDDAVGYVHLKRSGNMCTVRGKICPEHKVHARLYAVTVVVDEEEEAVISVQCNDCVASKGDYEHALAFLMWIHRRSEQPSCTAVACYWKKSKLSRVGTSLKYMTAKDLSNCAPS
;
A
#
# COMPACT_ATOMS: atom_id res chain seq x y z
N MET A 1 -8.41 20.68 -9.60
CA MET A 1 -8.11 19.33 -10.12
C MET A 1 -7.41 19.52 -11.45
N GLU A 2 -6.29 18.85 -11.66
CA GLU A 2 -5.56 18.91 -12.92
C GLU A 2 -6.32 18.18 -14.04
N GLN A 3 -6.08 18.59 -15.29
CA GLN A 3 -6.79 18.06 -16.45
C GLN A 3 -6.53 16.56 -16.64
N GLY A 4 -7.62 15.77 -16.69
CA GLY A 4 -7.55 14.31 -16.87
C GLY A 4 -7.35 13.50 -15.58
N PHE A 5 -7.32 14.14 -14.40
CA PHE A 5 -7.32 13.42 -13.12
C PHE A 5 -8.74 13.28 -12.58
N ILE A 6 -9.09 12.07 -12.15
CA ILE A 6 -10.34 11.74 -11.49
C ILE A 6 -10.12 11.60 -9.97
N LYS A 7 -11.15 11.90 -9.18
CA LYS A 7 -11.09 11.68 -7.73
C LYS A 7 -10.92 10.20 -7.43
N ALA A 8 -10.02 9.87 -6.52
CA ALA A 8 -9.85 8.48 -6.09
C ALA A 8 -11.03 8.07 -5.18
N ASN A 9 -11.44 6.82 -5.33
CA ASN A 9 -12.42 6.13 -4.51
C ASN A 9 -11.94 4.67 -4.30
N SER A 10 -12.60 3.92 -3.42
CA SER A 10 -12.22 2.53 -3.14
C SER A 10 -12.33 1.59 -4.34
N SER A 11 -13.09 1.96 -5.37
CA SER A 11 -13.29 1.14 -6.58
C SER A 11 -12.32 1.44 -7.73
N ASN A 12 -11.57 2.55 -7.66
CA ASN A 12 -10.76 3.01 -8.79
C ASN A 12 -9.26 3.13 -8.46
N LEU A 13 -8.86 2.87 -7.21
CA LEU A 13 -7.44 2.78 -6.84
C LEU A 13 -6.76 1.60 -7.54
N PRO A 14 -5.48 1.74 -7.96
CA PRO A 14 -4.73 0.62 -8.47
C PRO A 14 -4.52 -0.41 -7.35
N ARG A 15 -4.54 -1.69 -7.71
CA ARG A 15 -4.17 -2.75 -6.80
C ARG A 15 -2.65 -2.75 -6.63
N ILE A 16 -2.19 -2.73 -5.39
CA ILE A 16 -0.77 -2.89 -5.08
C ILE A 16 -0.66 -4.10 -4.16
N ASP A 17 -0.07 -5.19 -4.65
CA ASP A 17 0.14 -6.41 -3.87
C ASP A 17 1.51 -6.40 -3.15
N LEU A 18 1.69 -7.29 -2.18
CA LEU A 18 2.94 -7.49 -1.46
C LEU A 18 4.11 -7.85 -2.39
N LEU A 19 3.84 -8.57 -3.49
CA LEU A 19 4.86 -8.88 -4.49
C LEU A 19 5.35 -7.63 -5.23
N MET A 20 4.43 -6.72 -5.56
CA MET A 20 4.76 -5.45 -6.22
C MET A 20 5.61 -4.56 -5.30
N LEU A 21 5.25 -4.51 -4.02
CA LEU A 21 6.04 -3.82 -3.00
C LEU A 21 7.43 -4.44 -2.87
N GLY A 22 7.51 -5.77 -2.78
CA GLY A 22 8.78 -6.50 -2.70
C GLY A 22 9.69 -6.24 -3.90
N GLY A 23 9.13 -6.29 -5.12
CA GLY A 23 9.84 -5.95 -6.35
C GLY A 23 10.34 -4.51 -6.34
N PHE A 24 9.49 -3.56 -5.96
CA PHE A 24 9.86 -2.15 -5.87
C PHE A 24 11.02 -1.89 -4.90
N PHE A 25 10.99 -2.48 -3.70
CA PHE A 25 12.07 -2.35 -2.72
C PHE A 25 13.36 -3.06 -3.15
N ALA A 26 13.25 -4.19 -3.86
CA ALA A 26 14.42 -4.89 -4.39
C ALA A 26 15.09 -4.12 -5.54
N SER A 27 14.30 -3.48 -6.41
CA SER A 27 14.81 -2.72 -7.56
C SER A 27 15.35 -1.34 -7.19
N ASN A 28 14.87 -0.72 -6.10
CA ASN A 28 15.33 0.60 -5.67
C ASN A 28 16.24 0.48 -4.44
N ASN A 29 17.55 0.47 -4.68
CA ASN A 29 18.56 0.35 -3.63
C ASN A 29 18.53 1.50 -2.60
N ASP A 30 17.96 2.65 -2.97
CA ASP A 30 17.73 3.77 -2.05
C ASP A 30 16.80 3.37 -0.88
N PHE A 31 15.94 2.36 -1.10
CA PHE A 31 15.01 1.83 -0.10
C PHE A 31 15.59 0.73 0.80
N CYS A 32 16.71 0.14 0.40
CA CYS A 32 17.44 -0.87 1.17
C CYS A 32 18.54 -0.26 2.05
N SER A 33 18.66 1.07 2.09
CA SER A 33 19.63 1.78 2.91
C SER A 33 19.29 1.66 4.42
N ALA A 34 20.32 1.66 5.28
CA ALA A 34 20.14 1.55 6.74
C ALA A 34 19.26 2.66 7.34
N GLU A 35 19.14 3.79 6.63
CA GLU A 35 18.23 4.91 6.91
C GLU A 35 16.75 4.46 6.98
N PHE A 36 16.37 3.41 6.24
CA PHE A 36 14.97 2.92 6.19
C PHE A 36 14.59 2.10 7.42
N ARG A 37 15.60 1.53 8.12
CA ARG A 37 15.43 0.85 9.41
C ARG A 37 15.20 1.83 10.56
N ASN A 38 15.20 3.13 10.30
CA ASN A 38 14.86 4.10 11.32
C ASN A 38 13.42 3.92 11.80
N VAL A 39 13.24 4.10 13.11
CA VAL A 39 11.97 4.03 13.85
C VAL A 39 10.84 4.86 13.21
N LYS A 40 11.21 5.85 12.43
CA LYS A 40 10.36 6.86 11.82
C LYS A 40 9.57 6.33 10.59
N THR A 41 10.18 5.48 9.77
CA THR A 41 9.50 4.67 8.73
C THR A 41 8.43 3.74 9.34
N SER A 42 8.75 3.10 10.47
CA SER A 42 7.82 2.22 11.18
C SER A 42 6.69 2.96 11.91
N ILE A 43 6.82 4.28 12.07
CA ILE A 43 5.78 5.18 12.59
C ILE A 43 4.88 5.68 11.46
N THR A 44 5.47 6.11 10.34
CA THR A 44 4.73 6.68 9.21
C THR A 44 3.96 5.63 8.40
N SER A 45 4.46 4.40 8.37
CA SER A 45 3.73 3.25 7.83
C SER A 45 2.60 2.76 8.75
N ARG A 46 2.43 3.28 9.97
CA ARG A 46 1.34 2.85 10.86
C ARG A 46 -0.01 3.20 10.25
N PRO A 47 -1.00 2.28 10.32
CA PRO A 47 -2.36 2.54 9.86
C PRO A 47 -2.95 3.81 10.47
N SER A 48 -2.72 4.05 11.77
CA SER A 48 -3.26 5.19 12.51
C SER A 48 -2.73 6.54 12.06
N TYR A 49 -1.50 6.63 11.54
CA TYR A 49 -0.93 7.90 11.07
C TYR A 49 -1.18 8.11 9.57
N GLY A 50 -0.88 7.08 8.76
CA GLY A 50 -0.99 7.19 7.31
C GLY A 50 -2.43 7.41 6.82
N ASP A 51 -3.44 6.92 7.54
CA ASP A 51 -4.83 7.07 7.11
C ASP A 51 -5.42 8.46 7.39
N ASP A 52 -4.99 9.12 8.47
CA ASP A 52 -5.42 10.48 8.84
C ASP A 52 -4.59 11.58 8.16
N ALA A 53 -3.34 11.27 7.81
CA ALA A 53 -2.43 12.22 7.18
C ALA A 53 -2.66 12.38 5.66
N VAL A 54 -3.26 11.39 5.00
CA VAL A 54 -3.44 11.39 3.53
C VAL A 54 -4.78 11.99 3.13
N GLY A 55 -4.76 12.95 2.22
CA GLY A 55 -5.95 13.62 1.70
C GLY A 55 -5.82 14.02 0.23
N TYR A 56 -6.94 14.50 -0.34
CA TYR A 56 -7.02 15.02 -1.70
C TYR A 56 -6.41 14.09 -2.76
N VAL A 57 -6.76 12.80 -2.72
CA VAL A 57 -6.21 11.80 -3.63
C VAL A 57 -6.96 11.83 -4.97
N HIS A 58 -6.20 11.86 -6.06
CA HIS A 58 -6.70 11.81 -7.42
C HIS A 58 -5.78 10.94 -8.28
N LEU A 59 -6.33 10.31 -9.31
CA LEU A 59 -5.56 9.43 -10.19
C LEU A 59 -5.89 9.67 -11.66
N LYS A 60 -4.95 9.30 -12.52
CA LYS A 60 -5.09 9.34 -13.97
C LYS A 60 -4.54 8.04 -14.54
N ARG A 61 -5.34 7.39 -15.38
CA ARG A 61 -4.92 6.23 -16.17
C ARG A 61 -4.54 6.68 -17.57
N SER A 62 -3.39 6.24 -18.05
CA SER A 62 -2.86 6.53 -19.38
C SER A 62 -2.36 5.22 -19.98
N GLY A 63 -3.26 4.45 -20.61
CA GLY A 63 -2.95 3.08 -21.03
C GLY A 63 -2.83 2.13 -19.84
N ASN A 64 -1.71 1.43 -19.75
CA ASN A 64 -1.34 0.53 -18.64
C ASN A 64 -0.82 1.29 -17.39
N MET A 65 -0.44 2.57 -17.54
CA MET A 65 0.11 3.34 -16.43
C MET A 65 -0.98 4.05 -15.62
N CYS A 66 -1.01 3.80 -14.32
CA CYS A 66 -1.85 4.47 -13.34
C CYS A 66 -1.00 5.43 -12.50
N THR A 67 -1.22 6.73 -12.69
CA THR A 67 -0.59 7.79 -11.88
C THR A 67 -1.53 8.22 -10.77
N VAL A 68 -1.16 7.94 -9.53
CA VAL A 68 -1.90 8.35 -8.32
C VAL A 68 -1.17 9.51 -7.67
N ARG A 69 -1.90 10.59 -7.39
CA ARG A 69 -1.40 11.77 -6.69
C ARG A 69 -2.20 11.99 -5.42
N GLY A 70 -1.54 12.40 -4.37
CA GLY A 70 -2.17 12.70 -3.09
C GLY A 70 -1.45 13.81 -2.36
N LYS A 71 -2.11 14.32 -1.32
CA LYS A 71 -1.53 15.27 -0.39
C LYS A 71 -1.34 14.59 0.95
N ILE A 72 -0.19 14.81 1.58
CA ILE A 72 0.11 14.26 2.90
C ILE A 72 0.44 15.38 3.89
N CYS A 73 -0.15 15.30 5.08
CA CYS A 73 0.16 16.17 6.20
C CYS A 73 1.49 15.74 6.84
N PRO A 74 2.41 16.67 7.12
CA PRO A 74 3.60 16.37 7.89
C PRO A 74 3.30 16.13 9.37
N GLU A 75 4.01 15.17 9.96
CA GLU A 75 3.77 14.72 11.34
C GLU A 75 4.06 15.83 12.36
N HIS A 76 5.17 16.53 12.17
CA HIS A 76 5.66 17.51 13.13
C HIS A 76 5.10 18.93 12.91
N LYS A 77 4.27 19.16 11.88
CA LYS A 77 3.72 20.49 11.57
C LYS A 77 2.32 20.40 10.92
N VAL A 78 1.32 19.98 11.68
CA VAL A 78 -0.07 19.82 11.20
C VAL A 78 -0.73 21.08 10.62
N HIS A 79 -0.20 22.27 10.88
CA HIS A 79 -0.64 23.54 10.26
C HIS A 79 0.21 23.97 9.05
N ALA A 80 1.22 23.19 8.67
CA ALA A 80 2.09 23.51 7.55
C ALA A 80 1.48 23.08 6.20
N ARG A 81 2.17 23.50 5.14
CA ARG A 81 1.83 23.18 3.75
C ARG A 81 1.80 21.67 3.55
N LEU A 82 0.70 21.18 2.98
CA LEU A 82 0.53 19.80 2.54
C LEU A 82 1.57 19.46 1.47
N TYR A 83 2.23 18.30 1.60
CA TYR A 83 3.17 17.82 0.60
C TYR A 83 2.47 17.03 -0.49
N ALA A 84 2.77 17.31 -1.76
CA ALA A 84 2.29 16.50 -2.86
C ALA A 84 3.16 15.24 -3.05
N VAL A 85 2.50 14.09 -3.14
CA VAL A 85 3.16 12.80 -3.42
C VAL A 85 2.56 12.22 -4.69
N THR A 86 3.41 11.67 -5.55
CA THR A 86 3.02 11.00 -6.79
C THR A 86 3.55 9.56 -6.78
N VAL A 87 2.67 8.60 -7.05
CA VAL A 87 2.98 7.20 -7.25
C VAL A 87 2.58 6.83 -8.67
N VAL A 88 3.45 6.13 -9.38
CA VAL A 88 3.19 5.62 -10.72
C VAL A 88 3.26 4.10 -10.67
N VAL A 89 2.17 3.45 -11.04
CA VAL A 89 2.02 2.00 -11.07
C VAL A 89 1.77 1.56 -12.51
N ASP A 90 2.43 0.50 -12.93
CA ASP A 90 2.08 -0.24 -14.14
C ASP A 90 1.08 -1.34 -13.75
N GLU A 91 -0.16 -1.21 -14.24
CA GLU A 91 -1.24 -2.17 -13.96
C GLU A 91 -1.09 -3.46 -14.78
N GLU A 92 -0.28 -3.48 -15.86
CA GLU A 92 -0.09 -4.67 -16.72
C GLU A 92 1.06 -5.55 -16.20
N GLU A 93 2.20 -4.95 -15.89
CA GLU A 93 3.37 -5.65 -15.35
C GLU A 93 3.28 -5.87 -13.83
N GLU A 94 2.18 -5.43 -13.20
CA GLU A 94 2.00 -5.42 -11.75
C GLU A 94 3.24 -4.89 -11.02
N ALA A 95 3.75 -3.72 -11.46
CA ALA A 95 4.98 -3.14 -10.93
C ALA A 95 4.77 -1.68 -10.49
N VAL A 96 5.31 -1.33 -9.32
CA VAL A 96 5.42 0.08 -8.92
C VAL A 96 6.63 0.66 -9.63
N ILE A 97 6.42 1.66 -10.48
CA ILE A 97 7.50 2.24 -11.31
C ILE A 97 8.25 3.32 -10.54
N SER A 98 7.52 4.22 -9.88
CA SER A 98 8.16 5.30 -9.13
C SER A 98 7.26 5.85 -8.02
N VAL A 99 7.90 6.35 -6.98
CA VAL A 99 7.26 7.08 -5.89
C VAL A 99 8.07 8.33 -5.60
N GLN A 100 7.44 9.50 -5.68
CA GLN A 100 8.11 10.79 -5.55
C GLN A 100 7.31 11.71 -4.61
N CYS A 101 8.04 12.43 -3.75
CA CYS A 101 7.49 13.51 -2.93
C CYS A 101 7.98 14.85 -3.49
N ASN A 102 7.07 15.70 -3.93
CA ASN A 102 7.39 16.86 -4.78
C ASN A 102 7.61 18.16 -4.01
N ASP A 103 7.38 18.17 -2.70
CA ASP A 103 7.41 19.40 -1.87
C ASP A 103 8.21 19.24 -0.56
N CYS A 104 8.88 18.11 -0.35
CA CYS A 104 9.68 17.88 0.85
C CYS A 104 11.13 18.33 0.65
N VAL A 105 11.67 19.14 1.58
CA VAL A 105 13.08 19.55 1.60
C VAL A 105 14.03 18.35 1.67
N ALA A 106 13.54 17.25 2.22
CA ALA A 106 14.24 15.99 2.32
C ALA A 106 13.95 15.04 1.13
N SER A 107 13.52 15.54 -0.04
CA SER A 107 13.36 14.71 -1.25
C SER A 107 14.62 13.93 -1.65
N LYS A 108 15.78 14.29 -1.06
CA LYS A 108 17.08 13.62 -1.19
C LYS A 108 17.48 12.71 -0.02
N GLY A 109 16.69 12.60 1.06
CA GLY A 109 17.11 11.89 2.29
C GLY A 109 16.01 11.30 3.19
N ASP A 110 14.79 11.86 3.23
CA ASP A 110 13.67 11.29 3.99
C ASP A 110 12.46 11.04 3.06
N TYR A 111 12.39 9.81 2.57
CA TYR A 111 11.31 9.23 1.75
C TYR A 111 10.06 8.85 2.56
N GLU A 112 9.95 9.29 3.82
CA GLU A 112 8.88 8.89 4.74
C GLU A 112 7.48 9.14 4.18
N HIS A 113 7.28 10.30 3.54
CA HIS A 113 6.02 10.69 2.92
C HIS A 113 5.67 9.83 1.70
N ALA A 114 6.68 9.51 0.89
CA ALA A 114 6.56 8.67 -0.28
C ALA A 114 6.14 7.25 0.11
N LEU A 115 6.83 6.66 1.08
CA LEU A 115 6.49 5.32 1.56
C LEU A 115 5.12 5.29 2.26
N ALA A 116 4.85 6.27 3.13
CA ALA A 116 3.56 6.33 3.85
C ALA A 116 2.39 6.32 2.86
N PHE A 117 2.51 7.08 1.77
CA PHE A 117 1.50 7.12 0.73
C PHE A 117 1.42 5.80 -0.07
N LEU A 118 2.55 5.18 -0.42
CA LEU A 118 2.57 3.88 -1.09
C LEU A 118 1.90 2.78 -0.24
N MET A 119 2.25 2.71 1.04
CA MET A 119 1.67 1.75 1.98
C MET A 119 0.18 2.03 2.22
N TRP A 120 -0.23 3.30 2.23
CA TRP A 120 -1.64 3.68 2.27
C TRP A 120 -2.41 3.15 1.06
N ILE A 121 -1.87 3.30 -0.16
CA ILE A 121 -2.52 2.77 -1.37
C ILE A 121 -2.66 1.24 -1.28
N HIS A 122 -1.59 0.53 -0.92
CA HIS A 122 -1.64 -0.92 -0.71
C HIS A 122 -2.76 -1.33 0.24
N ARG A 123 -2.81 -0.75 1.45
CA ARG A 123 -3.87 -1.04 2.44
C ARG A 123 -5.27 -0.73 1.91
N ARG A 124 -5.46 0.40 1.23
CA ARG A 124 -6.75 0.80 0.69
C ARG A 124 -7.20 -0.06 -0.48
N SER A 125 -6.26 -0.61 -1.25
CA SER A 125 -6.55 -1.55 -2.33
C SER A 125 -6.95 -2.94 -1.82
N GLU A 126 -6.47 -3.34 -0.64
CA GLU A 126 -6.82 -4.61 0.00
C GLU A 126 -8.04 -4.53 0.93
N GLN A 127 -8.50 -3.32 1.28
CA GLN A 127 -9.69 -3.17 2.11
C GLN A 127 -10.91 -3.75 1.39
N PRO A 128 -11.64 -4.69 2.01
CA PRO A 128 -12.85 -5.24 1.41
C PRO A 128 -13.86 -4.11 1.19
N SER A 129 -14.68 -4.22 0.14
CA SER A 129 -15.71 -3.23 -0.15
C SER A 129 -16.56 -2.97 1.09
N CYS A 130 -17.05 -1.74 1.30
CA CYS A 130 -17.90 -1.40 2.43
C CYS A 130 -19.21 -2.21 2.50
N THR A 131 -19.53 -2.97 1.45
CA THR A 131 -20.65 -3.91 1.34
C THR A 131 -20.29 -5.37 1.64
N ALA A 132 -19.01 -5.70 1.82
CA ALA A 132 -18.57 -7.05 2.14
C ALA A 132 -18.88 -7.36 3.62
N VAL A 133 -19.88 -8.22 3.85
CA VAL A 133 -20.22 -8.70 5.18
C VAL A 133 -19.08 -9.60 5.68
N ALA A 134 -18.36 -9.15 6.70
CA ALA A 134 -17.33 -9.96 7.33
C ALA A 134 -17.96 -11.17 8.03
N CYS A 135 -17.74 -12.37 7.50
CA CYS A 135 -18.09 -13.60 8.21
C CYS A 135 -17.10 -13.81 9.38
N TYR A 136 -17.62 -13.72 10.60
CA TYR A 136 -16.87 -13.94 11.85
C TYR A 136 -16.98 -15.38 12.37
N TRP A 137 -17.89 -16.19 11.82
CA TRP A 137 -17.97 -17.61 12.10
C TRP A 137 -16.94 -18.41 11.29
N LYS A 138 -15.67 -18.21 11.62
CA LYS A 138 -14.54 -18.90 10.97
C LYS A 138 -13.52 -19.35 12.00
N LYS A 139 -12.90 -20.50 11.75
CA LYS A 139 -11.87 -21.08 12.62
C LYS A 139 -10.68 -20.12 12.72
N SER A 140 -10.16 -19.89 13.93
CA SER A 140 -9.09 -18.90 14.14
C SER A 140 -7.82 -19.29 13.38
N LYS A 141 -7.14 -18.32 12.75
CA LYS A 141 -5.88 -18.58 12.02
C LYS A 141 -4.80 -19.15 12.96
N LEU A 142 -4.80 -18.74 14.23
CA LEU A 142 -3.88 -19.25 15.25
C LEU A 142 -4.14 -20.71 15.63
N SER A 143 -5.36 -21.24 15.44
CA SER A 143 -5.63 -22.66 15.69
C SER A 143 -4.88 -23.63 14.75
N ARG A 144 -4.29 -23.11 13.66
CA ARG A 144 -3.44 -23.87 12.73
C ARG A 144 -1.98 -23.90 13.14
N VAL A 145 -1.56 -23.02 14.05
CA VAL A 145 -0.17 -22.96 14.52
C VAL A 145 -0.02 -24.01 15.61
N GLY A 146 0.70 -25.10 15.31
CA GLY A 146 0.94 -26.22 16.22
C GLY A 146 0.48 -27.59 15.70
N THR A 147 -0.37 -27.64 14.66
CA THR A 147 -0.68 -28.90 13.98
C THR A 147 0.47 -29.29 13.05
N SER A 148 1.42 -30.10 13.54
CA SER A 148 2.37 -30.78 12.66
C SER A 148 1.65 -31.90 11.90
N LEU A 149 0.95 -31.55 10.82
CA LEU A 149 0.47 -32.54 9.85
C LEU A 149 1.70 -33.10 9.14
N LYS A 150 2.27 -34.19 9.68
CA LYS A 150 3.44 -34.87 9.08
C LYS A 150 3.07 -35.66 7.83
N TYR A 151 1.80 -36.01 7.65
CA TYR A 151 1.29 -36.67 6.45
C TYR A 151 -0.22 -36.44 6.34
N MET A 152 -0.71 -36.34 5.10
CA MET A 152 -2.13 -36.33 4.76
C MET A 152 -2.41 -37.55 3.89
N THR A 153 -3.44 -38.31 4.21
CA THR A 153 -3.86 -39.49 3.44
C THR A 153 -4.68 -39.03 2.24
N ALA A 154 -4.64 -39.75 1.11
CA ALA A 154 -5.37 -39.39 -0.10
C ALA A 154 -6.90 -39.23 0.12
N LYS A 155 -7.46 -39.89 1.13
CA LYS A 155 -8.86 -39.76 1.56
C LYS A 155 -9.19 -38.43 2.24
N ASP A 156 -8.20 -37.77 2.85
CA ASP A 156 -8.39 -36.48 3.51
C ASP A 156 -8.37 -35.32 2.50
N LEU A 157 -7.77 -35.54 1.32
CA LEU A 157 -7.70 -34.55 0.25
C LEU A 157 -9.06 -34.36 -0.45
N SER A 158 -9.89 -35.40 -0.53
CA SER A 158 -11.17 -35.37 -1.25
C SER A 158 -12.27 -34.59 -0.54
N ASN A 159 -12.08 -34.23 0.73
CA ASN A 159 -13.08 -33.52 1.54
C ASN A 159 -12.86 -31.99 1.60
N CYS A 160 -11.80 -31.47 0.98
CA CYS A 160 -11.63 -30.03 0.81
C CYS A 160 -12.37 -29.58 -0.45
N ALA A 161 -13.58 -29.05 -0.28
CA ALA A 161 -14.24 -28.30 -1.33
C ALA A 161 -13.41 -27.04 -1.66
N PRO A 162 -13.24 -26.69 -2.94
CA PRO A 162 -12.52 -25.49 -3.35
C PRO A 162 -13.26 -24.25 -2.82
N SER A 163 -12.50 -23.34 -2.22
CA SER A 163 -12.95 -22.00 -1.83
C SER A 163 -12.97 -21.05 -3.03
#